data_AF-A0A2V9TLQ2-F1
#
_entry.id   AF-A0A2V9TLQ2-F1
#
_cell.length_a   1.000
_cell.length_b   1.000
_cell.length_c   1.000
_cell.angle_alpha   90.00
_cell.angle_beta   90.00
_cell.angle_gamma   90.00
#
_symmetry.space_group_name_H-M   'P 1'
#
loop_
_entity.id
_entity.type
_entity.pdbx_description
1 polymer ?
#
loop_
_entity_poly.entity_id
_entity_poly.type
_entity_poly.pdbx_seq_one_letter_code
_entity_poly.pdbx_strand_id
1 'polypeptide(L)'
;MSMNEQVVYALIDAELRRLQALSYSELAALIEKIDTKELVGEDGKTYQLEIQAFWDSKKGADVRLIVAADDGGWRAFKPLTGDFIMRPDGSLV
;
A
#
# COMPACT_ATOMS: atom_id res chain seq x y z
N MET A 1 6.07 -6.39 22.61
CA MET A 1 6.60 -7.45 21.72
C MET A 1 6.87 -6.81 20.38
N SER A 2 7.97 -7.13 19.70
CA SER A 2 8.25 -6.56 18.38
C SER A 2 7.27 -7.08 17.33
N MET A 3 6.99 -6.22 16.34
CA MET A 3 6.28 -6.57 15.11
C MET A 3 6.94 -7.76 14.39
N ASN A 4 6.12 -8.67 13.85
CA ASN A 4 6.62 -9.73 12.97
C ASN A 4 6.64 -9.21 11.52
N GLU A 5 7.82 -8.89 11.01
CA GLU A 5 7.97 -8.30 9.68
C GLU A 5 7.43 -9.21 8.57
N GLN A 6 7.54 -10.54 8.70
CA GLN A 6 7.01 -11.49 7.71
C GLN A 6 5.49 -11.40 7.60
N VAL A 7 4.80 -11.29 8.74
CA VAL A 7 3.34 -11.13 8.79
C VAL A 7 2.94 -9.81 8.15
N VAL A 8 3.68 -8.73 8.44
CA VAL A 8 3.39 -7.41 7.88
C VAL A 8 3.62 -7.35 6.37
N TYR A 9 4.72 -7.92 5.87
CA TYR A 9 4.94 -8.02 4.43
C TYR A 9 3.88 -8.89 3.75
N ALA A 10 3.38 -9.95 4.41
CA ALA A 10 2.27 -10.74 3.86
C ALA A 10 0.98 -9.91 3.73
N LEU A 11 0.68 -9.04 4.69
CA LEU A 11 -0.46 -8.11 4.63
C LEU A 11 -0.28 -7.06 3.53
N ILE A 12 0.93 -6.48 3.42
CA ILE A 12 1.28 -5.54 2.36
C ILE A 12 1.14 -6.20 0.98
N ASP A 13 1.70 -7.38 0.78
CA ASP A 13 1.64 -8.11 -0.49
C ASP A 13 0.22 -8.47 -0.89
N ALA A 14 -0.61 -8.90 0.08
CA ALA A 14 -2.02 -9.17 -0.16
C ALA A 14 -2.75 -7.91 -0.63
N GLU A 15 -2.46 -6.77 -0.01
CA GLU A 15 -3.08 -5.50 -0.36
C GLU A 15 -2.58 -4.97 -1.71
N LEU A 16 -1.29 -5.08 -2.01
CA LEU A 16 -0.72 -4.73 -3.31
C LEU A 16 -1.37 -5.56 -4.42
N ARG A 17 -1.57 -6.88 -4.23
CA ARG A 17 -2.25 -7.73 -5.22
C ARG A 17 -3.70 -7.30 -5.46
N ARG A 18 -4.42 -6.90 -4.41
CA ARG A 18 -5.78 -6.37 -4.52
C ARG A 18 -5.80 -5.07 -5.34
N LEU A 19 -4.84 -4.18 -5.09
CA LEU A 19 -4.71 -2.89 -5.79
C LEU A 19 -4.27 -3.07 -7.24
N GLN A 20 -3.37 -4.02 -7.53
CA GLN A 20 -2.95 -4.35 -8.90
C GLN A 20 -4.09 -4.88 -9.78
N ALA A 21 -5.16 -5.42 -9.18
CA ALA A 21 -6.35 -5.86 -9.89
C ALA A 21 -7.29 -4.69 -10.31
N LEU A 22 -7.04 -3.48 -9.80
CA LEU A 22 -7.80 -2.29 -10.19
C LEU A 22 -7.31 -1.75 -11.54
N SER A 23 -8.19 -1.07 -12.26
CA SER A 23 -7.83 -0.33 -13.47
C SER A 23 -6.97 0.89 -13.13
N TYR A 24 -6.18 1.34 -14.11
CA TYR A 24 -5.44 2.60 -14.01
C TYR A 24 -6.35 3.78 -13.61
N SER A 25 -7.58 3.84 -14.13
CA SER A 25 -8.51 4.92 -13.80
C SER A 25 -8.98 4.89 -12.34
N GLU A 26 -9.16 3.71 -11.77
CA GLU A 26 -9.52 3.55 -10.36
C GLU A 26 -8.33 3.93 -9.48
N LEU A 27 -7.11 3.52 -9.84
CA LEU A 27 -5.90 3.90 -9.12
C LEU A 27 -5.61 5.40 -9.18
N ALA A 28 -5.76 6.02 -10.37
CA ALA A 28 -5.61 7.46 -10.53
C ALA A 28 -6.65 8.25 -9.71
N ALA A 29 -7.84 7.69 -9.50
CA ALA A 29 -8.87 8.30 -8.66
C ALA A 29 -8.54 8.25 -7.15
N LEU A 30 -7.51 7.51 -6.74
CA LEU A 30 -6.98 7.49 -5.36
C LEU A 30 -5.92 8.57 -5.11
N ILE A 31 -5.45 9.27 -6.14
CA ILE A 31 -4.44 10.32 -5.97
C ILE A 31 -4.98 11.42 -5.07
N GLU A 32 -4.11 11.93 -4.18
CA GLU A 32 -4.42 12.92 -3.12
C GLU A 32 -5.41 12.40 -2.06
N LYS A 33 -5.76 11.11 -2.07
CA LYS A 33 -6.53 10.46 -1.00
C LYS A 33 -5.61 9.59 -0.16
N ILE A 34 -5.93 9.53 1.13
CA ILE A 34 -5.33 8.60 2.08
C ILE A 34 -6.43 7.60 2.43
N ASP A 35 -6.22 6.34 2.09
CA ASP A 35 -7.09 5.24 2.51
C ASP A 35 -6.41 4.48 3.63
N THR A 36 -7.12 4.20 4.72
CA THR A 36 -6.58 3.50 5.88
C THR A 36 -7.47 2.34 6.28
N LYS A 37 -6.85 1.27 6.80
CA LYS A 37 -7.58 0.14 7.37
C LYS A 37 -6.77 -0.62 8.40
N GLU A 38 -7.50 -1.29 9.29
CA GLU A 38 -6.94 -2.23 10.25
C GLU A 38 -7.08 -3.66 9.74
N LEU A 39 -6.00 -4.44 9.82
CA LEU A 39 -6.00 -5.87 9.52
C LEU A 39 -5.39 -6.66 10.67
N VAL A 40 -5.94 -7.85 10.94
CA VAL A 40 -5.37 -8.79 11.91
C VAL A 40 -4.41 -9.72 11.19
N GLY A 41 -3.14 -9.71 11.59
CA GLY A 41 -2.13 -10.63 11.08
C GLY A 41 -2.29 -12.05 11.62
N GLU A 42 -1.62 -13.01 10.99
CA GLU A 42 -1.63 -14.42 11.44
C GLU A 42 -1.02 -14.61 12.84
N ASP A 43 -0.24 -13.64 13.33
CA ASP A 43 0.26 -13.61 14.70
C ASP A 43 -0.76 -13.07 15.72
N GLY A 44 -2.00 -12.79 15.28
CA GLY A 44 -3.11 -12.32 16.10
C GLY A 44 -3.05 -10.84 16.46
N LYS A 45 -2.08 -10.08 15.94
CA LYS A 45 -1.97 -8.64 16.18
C LYS A 45 -2.70 -7.83 15.13
N THR A 46 -3.21 -6.67 15.52
CA THR A 46 -3.77 -5.68 14.61
C THR A 46 -2.67 -4.79 14.05
N TYR A 47 -2.70 -4.58 12.74
CA TYR A 47 -1.82 -3.71 11.99
C TYR A 47 -2.64 -2.62 11.30
N GLN A 48 -2.13 -1.39 11.33
CA GLN A 48 -2.65 -0.29 10.51
C GLN A 48 -2.00 -0.35 9.14
N LEU A 49 -2.80 -0.25 8.09
CA LEU A 49 -2.34 -0.04 6.73
C LEU A 49 -2.75 1.37 6.27
N GLU A 50 -1.82 2.06 5.63
CA GLU A 50 -2.06 3.31 4.91
C GLU A 50 -1.74 3.11 3.43
N ILE A 51 -2.68 3.50 2.56
CA ILE A 51 -2.60 3.34 1.11
C ILE A 51 -2.65 4.73 0.49
N GLN A 52 -1.66 5.02 -0.34
CA GLN A 52 -1.54 6.30 -1.04
C GLN A 52 -1.17 6.08 -2.50
N ALA A 53 -1.81 6.86 -3.39
CA ALA A 53 -1.49 6.90 -4.80
C ALA A 53 -0.87 8.25 -5.17
N PHE A 54 0.14 8.21 -6.03
CA PHE A 54 0.84 9.41 -6.53
C PHE A 54 1.04 9.32 -8.03
N TRP A 55 1.15 10.48 -8.67
CA TRP A 55 1.82 10.54 -9.97
C TRP A 55 3.30 10.20 -9.78
N ASP A 56 3.79 9.18 -10.47
CA ASP A 56 5.19 8.76 -10.32
C ASP A 56 6.17 9.84 -10.84
N SER A 57 5.76 10.55 -11.88
CA SER A 57 6.55 11.63 -12.49
C SER A 57 5.73 12.90 -12.69
N LYS A 58 4.72 12.85 -13.55
CA LYS A 58 3.86 13.99 -13.90
C LYS A 58 2.39 13.59 -13.93
N LYS A 59 1.51 14.59 -13.80
CA LYS A 59 0.06 14.40 -13.87
C LYS A 59 -0.34 13.69 -15.17
N GLY A 60 -1.14 12.63 -15.05
CA GLY A 60 -1.63 11.83 -16.18
C GLY A 60 -0.64 10.79 -16.73
N ALA A 61 0.53 10.62 -16.11
CA ALA A 61 1.49 9.58 -16.46
C ALA A 61 1.31 8.34 -15.56
N ASP A 62 2.37 7.60 -15.31
CA ASP A 62 2.35 6.41 -14.47
C ASP A 62 1.91 6.75 -13.03
N VAL A 63 1.16 5.83 -12.42
CA VAL A 63 0.67 5.94 -11.04
C VAL A 63 1.49 5.02 -10.16
N ARG A 64 2.07 5.54 -9.09
CA ARG A 64 2.71 4.77 -8.03
C ARG A 64 1.73 4.56 -6.89
N LEU A 65 1.53 3.32 -6.48
CA LEU A 65 0.79 2.95 -5.28
C LEU A 65 1.76 2.52 -4.21
N ILE A 66 1.62 3.09 -3.01
CA ILE A 66 2.40 2.73 -1.82
C ILE A 66 1.43 2.21 -0.76
N VAL A 67 1.76 1.07 -0.18
CA VAL A 67 1.11 0.52 1.01
C VAL A 67 2.12 0.55 2.14
N ALA A 68 1.82 1.28 3.20
CA ALA A 68 2.58 1.32 4.43
C ALA A 68 1.83 0.55 5.53
N ALA A 69 2.56 -0.14 6.40
CA ALA A 69 1.97 -0.84 7.53
C ALA A 69 2.81 -0.73 8.80
N ASP A 70 2.13 -0.57 9.94
CA ASP A 70 2.72 -0.52 11.27
C ASP A 70 1.77 -1.09 12.35
N ASP A 71 2.30 -1.21 13.57
CA ASP A 71 1.60 -1.75 14.74
C ASP A 71 1.14 -0.65 15.73
N GLY A 72 1.12 0.63 15.31
CA GLY A 72 0.82 1.79 16.15
C GLY A 72 1.89 2.13 17.20
N GLY A 73 3.01 1.40 17.21
CA GLY A 73 4.12 1.57 18.15
C GLY A 73 5.21 2.53 17.64
N TRP A 74 6.46 2.31 18.06
CA TRP A 74 7.61 3.13 17.65
C TRP A 74 7.83 3.18 16.13
N ARG A 75 7.33 2.17 15.40
CA ARG A 75 7.41 2.10 13.94
C ARG A 75 6.31 2.88 13.22
N ALA A 76 5.38 3.54 13.90
CA ALA A 76 4.54 4.58 13.26
C ALA A 76 5.40 5.70 12.62
N PHE A 77 6.64 5.89 13.07
CA PHE A 77 7.60 6.82 12.45
C PHE A 77 8.41 6.22 11.29
N LYS A 78 8.39 4.90 11.10
CA LYS A 78 9.09 4.15 10.05
C LYS A 78 8.30 2.86 9.71
N PRO A 79 7.14 2.96 9.06
CA PRO A 79 6.34 1.80 8.69
C PRO A 79 7.09 0.92 7.70
N LEU A 80 6.72 -0.36 7.61
CA LEU A 80 7.16 -1.19 6.49
C LEU A 80 6.32 -0.83 5.28
N THR A 81 6.94 -0.79 4.10
CA THR A 81 6.27 -0.35 2.88
C THR A 81 6.49 -1.32 1.75
N GLY A 82 5.51 -1.45 0.87
CA GLY A 82 5.67 -2.00 -0.46
C GLY A 82 4.95 -1.13 -1.48
N ASP A 83 5.38 -1.21 -2.74
CA ASP A 83 4.86 -0.36 -3.80
C ASP A 83 4.85 -1.04 -5.17
N PHE A 84 4.06 -0.48 -6.09
CA PHE A 84 4.14 -0.79 -7.51
C PHE A 84 3.81 0.44 -8.35
N ILE A 85 4.16 0.38 -9.64
CA ILE A 85 3.84 1.40 -10.63
C ILE A 85 2.96 0.78 -11.71
N MET A 86 1.88 1.47 -12.08
CA MET A 86 1.01 1.11 -13.20
C MET A 86 1.04 2.21 -14.26
N ARG A 87 1.27 1.80 -15.51
CA ARG A 87 1.20 2.68 -16.69
C ARG A 87 -0.26 2.96 -17.08
N PRO A 88 -0.53 4.02 -17.87
CA PRO A 88 -1.87 4.34 -18.38
C PRO A 88 -2.57 3.21 -19.15
N ASP A 89 -1.81 2.28 -19.74
CA ASP A 89 -2.33 1.11 -20.46
C ASP A 89 -2.66 -0.09 -19.55
N GLY A 90 -2.45 0.05 -18.23
CA GLY A 90 -2.68 -1.00 -17.24
C GLY A 90 -1.50 -1.96 -17.04
N SER A 91 -0.40 -1.81 -17.77
CA SER A 91 0.80 -2.61 -17.54
C SER A 91 1.54 -2.20 -16.26
N LEU A 92 2.12 -3.18 -15.57
CA LEU A 92 3.01 -2.93 -14.42
C LEU A 92 4.45 -2.67 -14.91
N VAL A 93 5.22 -1.94 -14.11
CA VAL A 93 6.65 -1.66 -14.34
C VAL A 93 7.54 -2.72 -13.71
#